data_AF-A0A1Q7F8D2-F1
#
_entry.id   AF-A0A1Q7F8D2-F1
#
_cell.length_a   1.000
_cell.length_b   1.000
_cell.length_c   1.000
_cell.angle_alpha   90.00
_cell.angle_beta   90.00
_cell.angle_gamma   90.00
#
_symmetry.space_group_name_H-M   'P 1'
#
loop_
_entity.id
_entity.type
_entity.pdbx_description
1 polymer ?
#
loop_
_entity_poly.entity_id
_entity_poly.type
_entity_poly.pdbx_seq_one_letter_code
_entity_poly.pdbx_strand_id
1 'polypeptide(L)'
;MKKLVCLWLLIIAHAPSGLAGSSNSTNAAPQPALNGEQASHYVPSLDSLNRHPLPQWYGDAKLGIFVHWGLYSVPGWAPLVHPEHDFTSQDYITQNPYAEWYLNTMRLEGSPTQAYHREPYGADYNYYNFAPTFNREIQKWNPDSWAEIFRSAGAKYVVLTTKHHDGFTLWPSSVPTPTLPLDRQHATRDLVGELSAAVRKAGLRMGLYYSGGYDWTFVPGPIQIAADYEKVKPQSQAYGKYVDAHYRELIERYHPTILWNDIDYPKSGHPLEIMAEYYNSVPDGVIDDRFGVKHSDFKSPEYETLQKISPTKWEECRGLGRSFGYNRAEGEAETIAPDELIYLLVDIVSKNGNLLLDVGPEADGTIPAVQMKRLQALGTWLQQNGEAIYGTHPWFMRRSCVSRRLQQLRSNRSR
;
A
#
# COMPACT_ATOMS: atom_id res chain seq x y z
N MET A 1 -26.84 29.63 7.01
CA MET A 1 -27.13 29.70 8.47
C MET A 1 -27.04 28.30 9.05
N LYS A 2 -26.16 28.11 10.05
CA LYS A 2 -26.11 27.02 11.06
C LYS A 2 -25.78 25.61 10.51
N LYS A 3 -24.71 24.89 10.90
CA LYS A 3 -23.84 24.93 12.09
C LYS A 3 -22.42 24.50 11.72
N LEU A 4 -21.45 25.33 12.07
CA LEU A 4 -20.07 24.92 12.30
C LEU A 4 -20.07 24.09 13.59
N VAL A 5 -19.68 22.82 13.54
CA VAL A 5 -19.38 22.03 14.73
C VAL A 5 -17.86 22.02 14.86
N CYS A 6 -17.32 22.94 15.67
CA CYS A 6 -15.95 22.83 16.16
C CYS A 6 -15.87 21.63 17.09
N LEU A 7 -15.35 20.51 16.60
CA LEU A 7 -14.94 19.41 17.47
C LEU A 7 -13.52 19.72 17.97
N TRP A 8 -13.42 20.11 19.24
CA TRP A 8 -12.14 20.23 19.94
C TRP A 8 -11.61 18.82 20.19
N LEU A 9 -10.67 18.34 19.37
CA LEU A 9 -9.82 17.21 19.72
C LEU A 9 -8.61 17.73 20.50
N LEU A 10 -8.58 17.44 21.80
CA LEU A 10 -7.36 17.57 22.61
C LEU A 10 -6.42 16.43 22.21
N ILE A 11 -5.41 16.73 21.41
CA ILE A 11 -4.22 15.91 21.21
C ILE A 11 -3.18 16.43 22.20
N ILE A 12 -2.74 15.60 23.15
CA ILE A 12 -1.68 15.97 24.09
C ILE A 12 -0.35 15.54 23.49
N ALA A 13 0.38 16.50 22.93
CA ALA A 13 1.82 16.38 22.70
C ALA A 13 2.55 16.37 24.05
N HIS A 14 3.43 15.39 24.28
CA HIS A 14 4.34 15.42 25.42
C HIS A 14 5.62 16.15 25.02
N ALA A 15 5.70 17.44 25.34
CA ALA A 15 6.94 18.20 25.30
C ALA A 15 7.75 17.97 26.61
N PRO A 16 9.05 17.65 26.57
CA PRO A 16 9.89 17.69 27.75
C PRO A 16 10.47 19.09 27.92
N SER A 17 10.17 19.73 29.06
CA SER A 17 10.79 21.00 29.44
C SER A 17 11.37 20.94 30.84
N GLY A 18 12.67 21.25 30.98
CA GLY A 18 13.20 21.88 32.18
C GLY A 18 14.57 21.41 32.69
N LEU A 19 15.63 22.03 32.16
CA LEU A 19 16.74 22.72 32.84
C LEU A 19 17.53 22.07 34.01
N ALA A 20 18.86 22.28 33.89
CA ALA A 20 19.95 21.90 34.77
C ALA A 20 19.88 22.46 36.21
N GLY A 21 20.41 21.69 37.18
CA GLY A 21 20.71 22.20 38.52
C GLY A 21 21.15 21.15 39.55
N SER A 22 22.47 20.96 39.66
CA SER A 22 23.23 20.50 40.85
C SER A 22 23.11 19.05 41.36
N SER A 23 24.29 18.46 41.48
CA SER A 23 24.65 17.16 42.05
C SER A 23 24.59 17.11 43.58
N ASN A 24 23.97 16.07 44.15
CA ASN A 24 24.62 15.22 45.16
C ASN A 24 23.81 13.93 45.49
N SER A 25 24.50 12.81 45.29
CA SER A 25 24.45 11.50 45.99
C SER A 25 23.11 10.89 46.40
N THR A 26 22.82 9.68 45.89
CA THR A 26 22.77 8.43 46.69
C THR A 26 22.57 7.21 45.78
N ASN A 27 23.16 6.09 46.19
CA ASN A 27 23.23 4.81 45.48
C ASN A 27 21.88 4.31 44.95
N ALA A 28 21.76 4.19 43.62
CA ALA A 28 20.73 3.40 42.96
C ALA A 28 21.37 2.10 42.43
N ALA A 29 20.72 0.97 42.71
CA ALA A 29 21.13 -0.35 42.27
C ALA A 29 21.28 -0.42 40.74
N PRO A 30 22.24 -1.21 40.19
CA PRO A 30 22.44 -1.29 38.74
C PRO A 30 21.19 -1.90 38.11
N GLN A 31 20.52 -1.11 37.24
CA GLN A 31 19.54 -1.67 36.32
C GLN A 31 20.28 -2.61 35.36
N PRO A 32 19.73 -3.82 35.10
CA PRO A 32 20.35 -4.70 34.14
C PRO A 32 20.28 -4.04 32.76
N ALA A 33 21.45 -3.95 32.12
CA ALA A 33 21.57 -3.57 30.73
C ALA A 33 20.57 -4.37 29.89
N LEU A 34 19.86 -3.69 28.99
CA LEU A 34 19.11 -4.32 27.91
C LEU A 34 20.12 -5.09 27.05
N ASN A 35 20.27 -6.38 27.36
CA ASN A 35 21.01 -7.33 26.55
C ASN A 35 20.41 -7.30 25.14
N GLY A 36 21.28 -7.14 24.14
CA GLY A 36 20.90 -7.21 22.74
C GLY A 36 20.12 -8.49 22.46
N GLU A 37 18.89 -8.34 21.97
CA GLU A 37 18.10 -9.44 21.45
C GLU A 37 18.87 -10.07 20.29
N GLN A 38 19.27 -11.32 20.45
CA GLN A 38 19.66 -12.15 19.32
C GLN A 38 18.47 -12.18 18.35
N ALA A 39 18.68 -11.72 17.11
CA ALA A 39 17.70 -11.82 16.05
C ALA A 39 17.21 -13.28 15.99
N SER A 40 15.94 -13.50 16.32
CA SER A 40 15.34 -14.82 16.31
C SER A 40 15.32 -15.32 14.87
N HIS A 41 16.11 -16.36 14.57
CA HIS A 41 16.03 -17.02 13.28
C HIS A 41 14.62 -17.58 13.05
N TYR A 42 13.95 -17.14 11.99
CA TYR A 42 12.61 -17.57 11.62
C TYR A 42 12.67 -18.87 10.80
N VAL A 43 11.75 -19.79 11.06
CA VAL A 43 11.52 -21.02 10.28
C VAL A 43 10.12 -21.00 9.68
N PRO A 44 9.84 -21.76 8.60
CA PRO A 44 8.56 -21.71 7.88
C PRO A 44 7.40 -22.38 8.66
N SER A 45 7.01 -21.78 9.79
CA SER A 45 5.88 -22.21 10.61
C SER A 45 5.15 -21.00 11.20
N LEU A 46 3.83 -21.12 11.36
CA LEU A 46 3.02 -20.06 11.96
C LEU A 46 3.51 -19.68 13.37
N ASP A 47 3.87 -20.67 14.19
CA ASP A 47 4.38 -20.43 15.54
C ASP A 47 5.68 -19.61 15.52
N SER A 48 6.55 -19.83 14.53
CA SER A 48 7.77 -19.04 14.39
C SER A 48 7.49 -17.64 13.89
N LEU A 49 6.73 -17.51 12.80
CA LEU A 49 6.47 -16.24 12.12
C LEU A 49 5.61 -15.30 12.97
N ASN A 50 4.63 -15.82 13.72
CA ASN A 50 3.78 -15.01 14.61
C ASN A 50 4.53 -14.38 15.79
N ARG A 51 5.82 -14.70 15.99
CA ARG A 51 6.68 -14.02 16.97
C ARG A 51 7.32 -12.76 16.42
N HIS A 52 7.26 -12.53 15.10
CA HIS A 52 7.75 -11.31 14.49
C HIS A 52 6.98 -10.11 15.05
N PRO A 53 7.65 -9.16 15.73
CA PRO A 53 6.98 -7.99 16.27
C PRO A 53 6.71 -6.99 15.15
N LEU A 54 5.59 -6.27 15.22
CA LEU A 54 5.38 -5.13 14.34
C LEU A 54 6.50 -4.08 14.58
N PRO A 55 7.33 -3.75 13.57
CA PRO A 55 8.40 -2.79 13.72
C PRO A 55 7.86 -1.40 14.06
N GLN A 56 8.50 -0.72 15.01
CA GLN A 56 8.07 0.59 15.48
C GLN A 56 7.94 1.61 14.33
N TRP A 57 8.88 1.59 13.38
CA TRP A 57 8.86 2.52 12.25
C TRP A 57 7.54 2.45 11.46
N TYR A 58 6.95 1.27 11.30
CA TYR A 58 5.73 1.08 10.54
C TYR A 58 4.52 1.55 11.35
N GLY A 59 4.55 1.29 12.66
CA GLY A 59 3.62 1.86 13.62
C GLY A 59 3.58 3.39 13.54
N ASP A 60 4.74 4.04 13.47
CA ASP A 60 4.93 5.49 13.55
C ASP A 60 4.77 6.23 12.21
N ALA A 61 4.89 5.52 11.08
CA ALA A 61 4.94 6.08 9.73
C ALA A 61 3.66 6.80 9.28
N LYS A 62 2.49 6.21 9.54
CA LYS A 62 1.13 6.71 9.24
C LYS A 62 0.76 6.90 7.76
N LEU A 63 1.68 7.36 6.92
CA LEU A 63 1.43 7.69 5.53
C LEU A 63 2.49 7.06 4.63
N GLY A 64 2.04 6.27 3.66
CA GLY A 64 2.82 5.77 2.54
C GLY A 64 2.26 6.25 1.21
N ILE A 65 3.09 6.16 0.16
CA ILE A 65 2.65 6.33 -1.23
C ILE A 65 2.67 4.98 -1.94
N PHE A 66 1.55 4.60 -2.53
CA PHE A 66 1.46 3.48 -3.45
C PHE A 66 1.65 3.99 -4.88
N VAL A 67 2.24 3.19 -5.75
CA VAL A 67 2.42 3.54 -7.16
C VAL A 67 2.00 2.36 -8.04
N HIS A 68 0.86 2.49 -8.71
CA HIS A 68 0.44 1.60 -9.80
C HIS A 68 0.88 2.16 -11.15
N TRP A 69 1.94 1.55 -11.68
CA TRP A 69 2.56 1.94 -12.94
C TRP A 69 2.92 0.70 -13.75
N GLY A 70 2.66 0.73 -15.06
CA GLY A 70 2.95 -0.43 -15.93
C GLY A 70 2.45 -0.23 -17.35
N LEU A 71 2.33 -1.33 -18.10
CA LEU A 71 1.86 -1.29 -19.49
C LEU A 71 0.49 -0.63 -19.61
N TYR A 72 -0.39 -0.87 -18.64
CA TYR A 72 -1.72 -0.29 -18.56
C TYR A 72 -1.72 1.24 -18.45
N SER A 73 -0.63 1.87 -18.02
CA SER A 73 -0.48 3.34 -18.02
C SER A 73 -0.36 3.92 -19.43
N VAL A 74 -0.04 3.12 -20.45
CA VAL A 74 0.03 3.57 -21.86
C VAL A 74 -1.36 3.87 -22.41
N PRO A 75 -2.32 2.93 -22.44
CA PRO A 75 -3.70 3.27 -22.77
C PRO A 75 -4.34 4.13 -21.67
N GLY A 76 -4.00 3.89 -20.40
CA GLY A 76 -4.34 4.74 -19.26
C GLY A 76 -5.81 5.15 -19.24
N TRP A 77 -6.72 4.18 -19.30
CA TRP A 77 -8.14 4.43 -19.46
C TRP A 77 -9.00 3.35 -18.80
N ALA A 78 -10.05 3.78 -18.10
CA ALA A 78 -11.14 2.95 -17.62
C ALA A 78 -12.45 3.75 -17.60
N PRO A 79 -13.62 3.10 -17.70
CA PRO A 79 -14.90 3.77 -17.54
C PRO A 79 -15.05 4.39 -16.15
N LEU A 80 -15.76 5.51 -16.05
CA LEU A 80 -16.02 6.20 -14.77
C LEU A 80 -17.25 5.63 -14.04
N VAL A 81 -17.58 4.36 -14.26
CA VAL A 81 -18.74 3.70 -13.63
C VAL A 81 -18.32 3.15 -12.25
N HIS A 82 -19.27 2.98 -11.33
CA HIS A 82 -19.02 2.53 -9.94
C HIS A 82 -18.13 3.46 -9.10
N PRO A 83 -18.54 4.72 -8.85
CA PRO A 83 -17.78 5.66 -8.02
C PRO A 83 -17.52 5.19 -6.59
N GLU A 84 -18.36 4.30 -6.06
CA GLU A 84 -18.31 3.82 -4.67
C GLU A 84 -17.67 2.42 -4.54
N HIS A 85 -17.08 1.88 -5.60
CA HIS A 85 -16.50 0.54 -5.60
C HIS A 85 -17.45 -0.57 -5.11
N ASP A 86 -18.71 -0.56 -5.57
CA ASP A 86 -19.67 -1.62 -5.26
C ASP A 86 -19.31 -2.92 -6.01
N PHE A 87 -18.44 -3.71 -5.40
CA PHE A 87 -18.00 -5.02 -5.87
C PHE A 87 -19.14 -6.04 -5.96
N THR A 88 -20.33 -5.74 -5.43
CA THR A 88 -21.50 -6.62 -5.54
C THR A 88 -22.29 -6.41 -6.84
N SER A 89 -22.02 -5.32 -7.57
CA SER A 89 -22.71 -5.04 -8.83
C SER A 89 -22.35 -6.06 -9.91
N GLN A 90 -23.36 -6.54 -10.64
CA GLN A 90 -23.19 -7.56 -11.68
C GLN A 90 -22.34 -7.08 -12.86
N ASP A 91 -22.36 -5.78 -13.13
CA ASP A 91 -21.60 -5.12 -14.19
C ASP A 91 -20.27 -4.54 -13.72
N TYR A 92 -19.90 -4.66 -12.44
CA TYR A 92 -18.64 -4.09 -11.91
C TYR A 92 -17.43 -4.52 -12.72
N ILE A 93 -17.35 -5.81 -13.07
CA ILE A 93 -16.22 -6.37 -13.81
C ILE A 93 -16.19 -5.88 -15.27
N THR A 94 -17.35 -5.73 -15.90
CA THR A 94 -17.44 -5.30 -17.31
C THR A 94 -17.30 -3.79 -17.45
N GLN A 95 -17.63 -3.04 -16.41
CA GLN A 95 -17.56 -1.58 -16.27
C GLN A 95 -16.47 -1.15 -15.28
N ASN A 96 -15.37 -1.91 -15.21
CA ASN A 96 -14.37 -1.78 -14.14
C ASN A 96 -13.69 -0.40 -14.14
N PRO A 97 -13.75 0.37 -13.02
CA PRO A 97 -13.10 1.67 -12.91
C PRO A 97 -11.57 1.62 -12.81
N TYR A 98 -10.99 0.43 -12.61
CA TYR A 98 -9.55 0.23 -12.47
C TYR A 98 -8.86 0.15 -13.82
N ALA A 99 -8.06 1.19 -14.16
CA ALA A 99 -7.33 1.25 -15.42
C ALA A 99 -6.21 0.20 -15.50
N GLU A 100 -5.66 -0.26 -14.37
CA GLU A 100 -4.71 -1.36 -14.30
C GLU A 100 -5.34 -2.74 -14.64
N TRP A 101 -6.68 -2.80 -14.71
CA TRP A 101 -7.43 -3.96 -15.19
C TRP A 101 -7.66 -3.96 -16.72
N TYR A 102 -7.00 -3.07 -17.45
CA TYR A 102 -7.18 -2.90 -18.90
C TYR A 102 -7.06 -4.22 -19.69
N LEU A 103 -6.01 -5.03 -19.46
CA LEU A 103 -5.83 -6.31 -20.15
C LEU A 103 -7.00 -7.28 -19.89
N ASN A 104 -7.59 -7.27 -18.70
CA ASN A 104 -8.77 -8.07 -18.44
C ASN A 104 -9.97 -7.54 -19.25
N THR A 105 -10.31 -6.28 -19.07
CA THR A 105 -11.56 -5.71 -19.60
C THR A 105 -11.54 -5.53 -21.11
N MET A 106 -10.38 -5.28 -21.74
CA MET A 106 -10.29 -5.23 -23.21
C MET A 106 -10.61 -6.58 -23.90
N ARG A 107 -10.46 -7.69 -23.17
CA ARG A 107 -10.79 -9.05 -23.64
C ARG A 107 -12.27 -9.41 -23.47
N LEU A 108 -13.06 -8.57 -22.80
CA LEU A 108 -14.49 -8.77 -22.61
C LEU A 108 -15.27 -8.21 -23.79
N GLU A 109 -16.06 -9.06 -24.45
CA GLU A 109 -16.90 -8.64 -25.57
C GLU A 109 -17.95 -7.61 -25.14
N GLY A 110 -18.01 -6.49 -25.86
CA GLY A 110 -18.96 -5.41 -25.59
C GLY A 110 -18.62 -4.51 -24.39
N SER A 111 -17.48 -4.71 -23.72
CA SER A 111 -17.05 -3.81 -22.65
C SER A 111 -16.68 -2.42 -23.20
N PRO A 112 -16.81 -1.35 -22.40
CA PRO A 112 -16.31 -0.03 -22.77
C PRO A 112 -14.81 -0.04 -23.11
N THR A 113 -14.01 -0.80 -22.36
CA THR A 113 -12.56 -0.89 -22.59
C THR A 113 -12.25 -1.54 -23.92
N GLN A 114 -13.01 -2.55 -24.34
CA GLN A 114 -12.83 -3.14 -25.67
C GLN A 114 -13.16 -2.13 -26.77
N ALA A 115 -14.27 -1.39 -26.63
CA ALA A 115 -14.63 -0.34 -27.60
C ALA A 115 -13.56 0.75 -27.67
N TYR A 116 -13.10 1.23 -26.51
CA TYR A 116 -12.01 2.20 -26.38
C TYR A 116 -10.69 1.68 -26.97
N HIS A 117 -10.39 0.38 -26.83
CA HIS A 117 -9.18 -0.20 -27.39
C HIS A 117 -9.21 -0.24 -28.93
N ARG A 118 -10.37 -0.63 -29.48
CA ARG A 118 -10.52 -0.85 -30.92
C ARG A 118 -10.43 0.42 -31.75
N GLU A 119 -10.86 1.55 -31.21
CA GLU A 119 -10.89 2.82 -31.95
C GLU A 119 -9.46 3.31 -32.33
N PRO A 120 -8.51 3.52 -31.40
CA PRO A 120 -7.17 4.02 -31.72
C PRO A 120 -6.17 2.91 -32.10
N TYR A 121 -6.34 1.67 -31.63
CA TYR A 121 -5.34 0.60 -31.80
C TYR A 121 -5.75 -0.47 -32.82
N GLY A 122 -7.04 -0.66 -33.05
CA GLY A 122 -7.60 -1.72 -33.89
C GLY A 122 -7.93 -3.00 -33.11
N ALA A 123 -8.78 -3.85 -33.70
CA ALA A 123 -9.30 -5.06 -33.04
C ALA A 123 -8.26 -6.16 -32.79
N ASP A 124 -7.21 -6.20 -33.60
CA ASP A 124 -6.15 -7.22 -33.51
C ASP A 124 -4.92 -6.74 -32.74
N TYR A 125 -4.98 -5.54 -32.13
CA TYR A 125 -3.85 -5.02 -31.36
C TYR A 125 -3.69 -5.78 -30.05
N ASN A 126 -2.57 -6.48 -29.91
CA ASN A 126 -2.25 -7.22 -28.71
C ASN A 126 -1.82 -6.26 -27.58
N TYR A 127 -2.34 -6.44 -26.36
CA TYR A 127 -1.98 -5.63 -25.18
C TYR A 127 -0.47 -5.49 -24.97
N TYR A 128 0.31 -6.57 -25.12
CA TYR A 128 1.75 -6.52 -24.89
C TYR A 128 2.48 -5.71 -25.96
N ASN A 129 1.85 -5.33 -27.07
CA ASN A 129 2.40 -4.35 -28.01
C ASN A 129 2.48 -2.93 -27.43
N PHE A 130 1.95 -2.68 -26.23
CA PHE A 130 2.24 -1.45 -25.49
C PHE A 130 3.67 -1.40 -24.94
N ALA A 131 4.37 -2.53 -24.79
CA ALA A 131 5.70 -2.56 -24.18
C ALA A 131 6.77 -1.70 -24.89
N PRO A 132 6.88 -1.66 -26.23
CA PRO A 132 7.78 -0.71 -26.91
C PRO A 132 7.49 0.76 -26.59
N THR A 133 6.21 1.12 -26.52
CA THR A 133 5.80 2.48 -26.15
C THR A 133 6.15 2.75 -24.70
N PHE A 134 5.76 1.88 -23.77
CA PHE A 134 6.13 2.01 -22.35
C PHE A 134 7.65 2.16 -22.19
N ASN A 135 8.43 1.26 -22.78
CA ASN A 135 9.89 1.29 -22.73
C ASN A 135 10.52 2.57 -23.31
N ARG A 136 9.90 3.19 -24.31
CA ARG A 136 10.31 4.49 -24.84
C ARG A 136 9.96 5.62 -23.88
N GLU A 137 8.75 5.62 -23.32
CA GLU A 137 8.27 6.68 -22.43
C GLU A 137 9.02 6.69 -21.09
N ILE A 138 9.30 5.53 -20.48
CA ILE A 138 10.03 5.42 -19.20
C ILE A 138 11.47 5.98 -19.26
N GLN A 139 12.01 6.28 -20.45
CA GLN A 139 13.29 6.96 -20.59
C GLN A 139 13.23 8.42 -20.11
N LYS A 140 12.04 9.02 -20.08
CA LYS A 140 11.81 10.39 -19.58
C LYS A 140 11.70 10.44 -18.05
N TRP A 141 11.41 9.30 -17.42
CA TRP A 141 11.15 9.21 -16.00
C TRP A 141 12.40 9.45 -15.14
N ASN A 142 12.23 10.24 -14.08
CA ASN A 142 13.28 10.53 -13.10
C ASN A 142 12.86 10.03 -11.70
N PRO A 143 13.51 8.99 -11.15
CA PRO A 143 13.19 8.45 -9.82
C PRO A 143 13.48 9.42 -8.67
N ASP A 144 14.50 10.28 -8.78
CA ASP A 144 14.80 11.29 -7.76
C ASP A 144 13.67 12.31 -7.63
N SER A 145 13.02 12.67 -8.76
CA SER A 145 11.85 13.57 -8.74
C SER A 145 10.68 12.96 -7.98
N TRP A 146 10.38 11.68 -8.21
CA TRP A 146 9.33 10.97 -7.45
C TRP A 146 9.65 10.91 -5.97
N ALA A 147 10.87 10.52 -5.61
CA ALA A 147 11.28 10.44 -4.21
C ALA A 147 11.12 11.79 -3.50
N GLU A 148 11.47 12.90 -4.15
CA GLU A 148 11.27 14.25 -3.61
C GLU A 148 9.79 14.63 -3.47
N ILE A 149 8.96 14.31 -4.47
CA ILE A 149 7.51 14.53 -4.44
C ILE A 149 6.90 13.79 -3.24
N PHE A 150 7.20 12.51 -3.08
CA PHE A 150 6.64 11.67 -2.02
C PHE A 150 7.11 12.12 -0.64
N ARG A 151 8.38 12.48 -0.50
CA ARG A 151 8.92 13.08 0.73
C ARG A 151 8.21 14.39 1.07
N SER A 152 8.04 15.26 0.08
CA SER A 152 7.38 16.56 0.24
C SER A 152 5.89 16.44 0.57
N ALA A 153 5.23 15.37 0.10
CA ALA A 153 3.86 15.03 0.47
C ALA A 153 3.73 14.55 1.93
N GLY A 154 4.85 14.28 2.61
CA GLY A 154 4.91 13.85 4.00
C GLY A 154 5.08 12.34 4.19
N ALA A 155 5.06 11.55 3.11
CA ALA A 155 5.15 10.10 3.20
C ALA A 155 6.41 9.63 3.94
N LYS A 156 6.33 8.45 4.56
CA LYS A 156 7.46 7.80 5.25
C LYS A 156 7.93 6.53 4.55
N TYR A 157 7.11 5.99 3.66
CA TYR A 157 7.43 4.85 2.83
C TYR A 157 6.74 4.94 1.46
N VAL A 158 7.26 4.20 0.50
CA VAL A 158 6.75 4.07 -0.86
C VAL A 158 6.60 2.59 -1.18
N VAL A 159 5.53 2.20 -1.86
CA VAL A 159 5.29 0.85 -2.37
C VAL A 159 5.09 0.93 -3.88
N LEU A 160 5.90 0.22 -4.67
CA LEU A 160 5.78 0.18 -6.13
C LEU A 160 5.21 -1.16 -6.59
N THR A 161 4.27 -1.14 -7.54
CA THR A 161 3.86 -2.34 -8.28
C THR A 161 5.03 -2.91 -9.08
N THR A 162 5.70 -3.94 -8.56
CA THR A 162 6.80 -4.58 -9.30
C THR A 162 6.28 -5.41 -10.46
N LYS A 163 5.15 -6.09 -10.26
CA LYS A 163 4.38 -6.87 -11.23
C LYS A 163 2.91 -6.79 -10.84
N HIS A 164 2.05 -6.33 -11.75
CA HIS A 164 0.60 -6.38 -11.56
C HIS A 164 0.01 -7.65 -12.19
N HIS A 165 -1.32 -7.76 -12.26
CA HIS A 165 -2.02 -8.93 -12.80
C HIS A 165 -1.68 -9.24 -14.28
N ASP A 166 -1.19 -8.25 -15.03
CA ASP A 166 -0.80 -8.43 -16.43
C ASP A 166 0.51 -9.20 -16.63
N GLY A 167 1.23 -9.49 -15.55
CA GLY A 167 2.45 -10.30 -15.58
C GLY A 167 3.70 -9.58 -16.09
N PHE A 168 3.61 -8.30 -16.45
CA PHE A 168 4.77 -7.51 -16.89
C PHE A 168 5.58 -7.03 -15.68
N THR A 169 6.87 -7.32 -15.64
CA THR A 169 7.73 -6.93 -14.51
C THR A 169 8.43 -5.60 -14.75
N LEU A 170 8.52 -4.76 -13.72
CA LEU A 170 9.21 -3.47 -13.75
C LEU A 170 10.70 -3.56 -13.37
N TRP A 171 11.21 -4.77 -13.23
CA TRP A 171 12.63 -5.06 -13.04
C TRP A 171 13.08 -6.11 -14.05
N PRO A 172 14.37 -6.16 -14.42
CA PRO A 172 14.88 -7.15 -15.35
C PRO A 172 15.00 -8.50 -14.62
N SER A 173 13.86 -9.19 -14.48
CA SER A 173 13.80 -10.50 -13.85
C SER A 173 14.54 -11.53 -14.70
N SER A 174 15.30 -12.39 -14.03
CA SER A 174 15.94 -13.56 -14.64
C SER A 174 14.99 -14.75 -14.83
N VAL A 175 13.78 -14.66 -14.26
CA VAL A 175 12.77 -15.73 -14.30
C VAL A 175 11.85 -15.50 -15.51
N PRO A 176 11.85 -16.39 -16.52
CA PRO A 176 11.09 -16.16 -17.73
C PRO A 176 9.59 -16.44 -17.54
N THR A 177 8.76 -15.59 -18.12
CA THR A 177 7.32 -15.86 -18.29
C THR A 177 7.12 -16.80 -19.49
N PRO A 178 6.35 -17.90 -19.35
CA PRO A 178 6.32 -18.97 -20.35
C PRO A 178 5.62 -18.60 -21.67
N THR A 179 4.75 -17.58 -21.67
CA THR A 179 3.86 -17.28 -22.80
C THR A 179 4.19 -15.99 -23.56
N LEU A 180 5.05 -15.13 -23.00
CA LEU A 180 5.38 -13.84 -23.59
C LEU A 180 6.73 -13.87 -24.33
N PRO A 181 6.87 -13.16 -25.46
CA PRO A 181 8.19 -12.91 -26.06
C PRO A 181 9.15 -12.24 -25.08
N LEU A 182 10.46 -12.56 -25.15
CA LEU A 182 11.46 -12.05 -24.21
C LEU A 182 11.46 -10.52 -24.09
N ASP A 183 11.30 -9.79 -25.21
CA ASP A 183 11.24 -8.32 -25.25
C ASP A 183 9.89 -7.71 -24.79
N ARG A 184 9.03 -8.55 -24.21
CA ARG A 184 7.69 -8.22 -23.69
C ARG A 184 7.47 -8.69 -22.25
N GLN A 185 8.46 -9.31 -21.62
CA GLN A 185 8.31 -9.86 -20.26
C GLN A 185 8.56 -8.80 -19.17
N HIS A 186 9.46 -7.85 -19.44
CA HIS A 186 9.89 -6.88 -18.45
C HIS A 186 10.24 -5.51 -19.06
N ALA A 187 10.29 -4.49 -18.20
CA ALA A 187 10.79 -3.18 -18.56
C ALA A 187 12.28 -3.27 -18.97
N THR A 188 12.67 -2.45 -19.94
CA THR A 188 14.06 -2.35 -20.42
C THR A 188 14.99 -1.64 -19.43
N ARG A 189 14.43 -1.02 -18.40
CA ARG A 189 15.10 -0.29 -17.32
C ARG A 189 14.74 -0.97 -15.99
N ASP A 190 15.67 -0.99 -15.03
CA ASP A 190 15.40 -1.50 -13.69
C ASP A 190 14.67 -0.45 -12.83
N LEU A 191 13.38 -0.29 -13.10
CA LEU A 191 12.56 0.75 -12.46
C LEU A 191 12.43 0.50 -10.96
N VAL A 192 12.36 -0.77 -10.55
CA VAL A 192 12.33 -1.17 -9.13
C VAL A 192 13.63 -0.77 -8.43
N GLY A 193 14.79 -1.13 -8.99
CA GLY A 193 16.09 -0.81 -8.42
C GLY A 193 16.36 0.69 -8.34
N GLU A 194 16.05 1.41 -9.42
CA GLU A 194 16.29 2.85 -9.49
C GLU A 194 15.38 3.66 -8.55
N LEU A 195 14.08 3.31 -8.46
CA LEU A 195 13.20 3.96 -7.48
C LEU A 195 13.60 3.60 -6.05
N SER A 196 13.95 2.34 -5.79
CA SER A 196 14.40 1.90 -4.46
C SER A 196 15.61 2.70 -3.97
N ALA A 197 16.58 2.95 -4.86
CA ALA A 197 17.75 3.76 -4.54
C ALA A 197 17.37 5.22 -4.26
N ALA A 198 16.53 5.84 -5.09
CA ALA A 198 16.10 7.23 -4.92
C ALA A 198 15.27 7.45 -3.64
N VAL A 199 14.32 6.56 -3.35
CA VAL A 199 13.46 6.59 -2.15
C VAL A 199 14.31 6.48 -0.89
N ARG A 200 15.26 5.55 -0.84
CA ARG A 200 16.20 5.41 0.30
C ARG A 200 17.12 6.62 0.46
N LYS A 201 17.64 7.15 -0.65
CA LYS A 201 18.45 8.38 -0.66
C LYS A 201 17.67 9.59 -0.12
N ALA A 202 16.36 9.65 -0.36
CA ALA A 202 15.46 10.66 0.19
C ALA A 202 15.09 10.42 1.68
N GLY A 203 15.58 9.36 2.32
CA GLY A 203 15.30 9.01 3.71
C GLY A 203 13.95 8.33 3.94
N LEU A 204 13.32 7.84 2.86
CA LEU A 204 12.07 7.09 2.92
C LEU A 204 12.34 5.58 2.90
N ARG A 205 11.39 4.80 3.38
CA ARG A 205 11.42 3.33 3.28
C ARG A 205 10.79 2.86 1.97
N MET A 206 11.29 1.75 1.42
CA MET A 206 10.84 1.22 0.13
C MET A 206 10.25 -0.17 0.32
N GLY A 207 8.95 -0.29 0.10
CA GLY A 207 8.20 -1.53 -0.03
C GLY A 207 7.96 -1.91 -1.48
N LEU A 208 7.57 -3.15 -1.72
CA LEU A 208 7.29 -3.67 -3.05
C LEU A 208 5.96 -4.42 -3.07
N TYR A 209 5.13 -4.07 -4.04
CA TYR A 209 3.92 -4.80 -4.36
C TYR A 209 4.21 -5.90 -5.38
N TYR A 210 3.53 -7.03 -5.22
CA TYR A 210 3.55 -8.12 -6.19
C TYR A 210 2.17 -8.78 -6.30
N SER A 211 1.67 -8.96 -7.53
CA SER A 211 0.46 -9.75 -7.75
C SER A 211 0.76 -11.24 -7.69
N GLY A 212 0.45 -11.85 -6.54
CA GLY A 212 0.74 -13.23 -6.21
C GLY A 212 -0.22 -14.22 -6.86
N GLY A 213 -1.52 -14.08 -6.64
CA GLY A 213 -2.48 -15.07 -7.14
C GLY A 213 -3.11 -14.75 -8.47
N TYR A 214 -2.80 -13.60 -9.10
CA TYR A 214 -3.08 -13.36 -10.50
C TYR A 214 -1.83 -13.14 -11.33
N ASP A 215 -1.85 -13.80 -12.48
CA ASP A 215 -0.96 -13.52 -13.60
C ASP A 215 -1.68 -13.97 -14.88
N TRP A 216 -2.21 -13.00 -15.63
CA TRP A 216 -3.01 -13.25 -16.81
C TRP A 216 -2.22 -13.84 -17.98
N THR A 217 -0.90 -13.98 -17.85
CA THR A 217 -0.06 -14.71 -18.80
C THR A 217 -0.14 -16.23 -18.62
N PHE A 218 -0.63 -16.71 -17.47
CA PHE A 218 -0.74 -18.14 -17.13
C PHE A 218 -2.16 -18.71 -17.30
N VAL A 219 -3.15 -17.88 -17.64
CA VAL A 219 -4.55 -18.30 -17.77
C VAL A 219 -5.21 -17.77 -19.06
N PRO A 220 -6.09 -18.56 -19.69
CA PRO A 220 -6.60 -18.24 -21.02
C PRO A 220 -7.73 -17.20 -21.05
N GLY A 221 -8.52 -17.08 -19.98
CA GLY A 221 -9.76 -16.30 -19.97
C GLY A 221 -9.69 -15.05 -19.10
N PRO A 222 -10.41 -13.98 -19.47
CA PRO A 222 -10.63 -12.86 -18.56
C PRO A 222 -11.58 -13.26 -17.43
N ILE A 223 -11.52 -12.51 -16.33
CA ILE A 223 -12.56 -12.46 -15.31
C ILE A 223 -13.73 -11.68 -15.90
N GLN A 224 -14.90 -12.31 -16.01
CA GLN A 224 -16.11 -11.69 -16.54
C GLN A 224 -17.22 -11.60 -15.49
N ILE A 225 -17.34 -12.63 -14.65
CA ILE A 225 -18.33 -12.71 -13.58
C ILE A 225 -17.64 -13.04 -12.24
N ALA A 226 -18.34 -12.83 -11.13
CA ALA A 226 -17.79 -13.06 -9.80
C ALA A 226 -17.24 -14.49 -9.59
N ALA A 227 -17.83 -15.50 -10.22
CA ALA A 227 -17.35 -16.88 -10.14
C ALA A 227 -15.95 -17.08 -10.80
N ASP A 228 -15.55 -16.17 -11.69
CA ASP A 228 -14.26 -16.27 -12.37
C ASP A 228 -13.08 -15.86 -11.48
N TYR A 229 -13.29 -15.02 -10.46
CA TYR A 229 -12.22 -14.58 -9.55
C TYR A 229 -11.41 -15.76 -9.00
N GLU A 230 -12.08 -16.79 -8.45
CA GLU A 230 -11.37 -17.97 -7.96
C GLU A 230 -10.88 -18.89 -9.08
N LYS A 231 -11.63 -18.98 -10.18
CA LYS A 231 -11.37 -19.91 -11.27
C LYS A 231 -10.11 -19.56 -12.05
N VAL A 232 -9.81 -18.27 -12.23
CA VAL A 232 -8.69 -17.81 -13.05
C VAL A 232 -7.39 -17.63 -12.26
N LYS A 233 -7.36 -17.92 -10.96
CA LYS A 233 -6.10 -17.95 -10.20
C LYS A 233 -5.22 -19.09 -10.74
N PRO A 234 -4.04 -18.84 -11.32
CA PRO A 234 -3.13 -19.91 -11.69
C PRO A 234 -2.66 -20.72 -10.46
N GLN A 235 -2.81 -22.04 -10.52
CA GLN A 235 -2.45 -22.97 -9.44
C GLN A 235 -1.46 -24.07 -9.88
N SER A 236 -0.88 -23.94 -11.07
CA SER A 236 0.07 -24.94 -11.57
C SER A 236 1.35 -24.95 -10.73
N GLN A 237 2.06 -26.09 -10.69
CA GLN A 237 3.35 -26.16 -10.00
C GLN A 237 4.39 -25.21 -10.63
N ALA A 238 4.29 -25.01 -11.95
CA ALA A 238 5.15 -24.06 -12.66
C ALA A 238 4.91 -22.62 -12.17
N TYR A 239 3.64 -22.24 -11.97
CA TYR A 239 3.31 -20.91 -11.44
C TYR A 239 3.75 -20.73 -9.99
N GLY A 240 3.56 -21.73 -9.13
CA GLY A 240 4.06 -21.67 -7.75
C GLY A 240 5.57 -21.44 -7.67
N LYS A 241 6.35 -22.18 -8.48
CA LYS A 241 7.80 -21.99 -8.60
C LYS A 241 8.19 -20.61 -9.16
N TYR A 242 7.41 -20.10 -10.12
CA TYR A 242 7.61 -18.78 -10.71
C TYR A 242 7.44 -17.67 -9.66
N VAL A 243 6.35 -17.71 -8.88
CA VAL A 243 6.10 -16.75 -7.81
C VAL A 243 7.16 -16.84 -6.71
N ASP A 244 7.50 -18.05 -6.25
CA ASP A 244 8.57 -18.24 -5.25
C ASP A 244 9.90 -17.65 -5.73
N ALA A 245 10.26 -17.86 -7.00
CA ALA A 245 11.50 -17.33 -7.57
C ALA A 245 11.49 -15.81 -7.69
N HIS A 246 10.37 -15.19 -8.07
CA HIS A 246 10.22 -13.74 -8.12
C HIS A 246 10.37 -13.11 -6.73
N TYR A 247 9.71 -13.66 -5.71
CA TYR A 247 9.85 -13.14 -4.35
C TYR A 247 11.29 -13.21 -3.86
N ARG A 248 11.99 -14.35 -4.08
CA ARG A 248 13.40 -14.48 -3.71
C ARG A 248 14.27 -13.44 -4.44
N GLU A 249 14.08 -13.27 -5.75
CA GLU A 249 14.81 -12.29 -6.53
C GLU A 249 14.56 -10.85 -6.03
N LEU A 250 13.32 -10.50 -5.71
CA LEU A 250 12.97 -9.18 -5.18
C LEU A 250 13.56 -8.94 -3.79
N ILE A 251 13.51 -9.94 -2.90
CA ILE A 251 14.09 -9.87 -1.55
C ILE A 251 15.61 -9.72 -1.63
N GLU A 252 16.27 -10.56 -2.42
CA GLU A 252 17.73 -10.58 -2.56
C GLU A 252 18.27 -9.30 -3.20
N ARG A 253 17.65 -8.82 -4.27
CA ARG A 253 18.16 -7.68 -5.02
C ARG A 253 17.82 -6.34 -4.38
N TYR A 254 16.64 -6.23 -3.80
CA TYR A 254 16.10 -4.93 -3.40
C TYR A 254 15.91 -4.76 -1.91
N HIS A 255 15.91 -5.80 -1.08
CA HIS A 255 15.70 -5.72 0.38
C HIS A 255 14.53 -4.78 0.76
N PRO A 256 13.31 -5.05 0.27
CA PRO A 256 12.16 -4.19 0.54
C PRO A 256 11.81 -4.19 2.04
N THR A 257 11.32 -3.08 2.56
CA THR A 257 10.83 -2.99 3.95
C THR A 257 9.37 -3.42 4.09
N ILE A 258 8.66 -3.62 2.98
CA ILE A 258 7.29 -4.12 2.95
C ILE A 258 7.19 -5.12 1.80
N LEU A 259 6.71 -6.33 2.08
CA LEU A 259 6.16 -7.22 1.06
C LEU A 259 4.65 -7.05 1.05
N TRP A 260 4.14 -6.45 -0.03
CA TRP A 260 2.72 -6.20 -0.21
C TRP A 260 2.21 -7.14 -1.32
N ASN A 261 1.71 -8.32 -0.95
CA ASN A 261 1.13 -9.26 -1.92
C ASN A 261 -0.27 -8.81 -2.32
N ASP A 262 -0.77 -9.34 -3.43
CA ASP A 262 -2.17 -9.20 -3.76
C ASP A 262 -2.80 -10.48 -4.31
N ILE A 263 -4.08 -10.63 -4.01
CA ILE A 263 -4.96 -11.73 -4.41
C ILE A 263 -4.38 -13.11 -4.07
N ASP A 264 -4.19 -13.43 -2.79
CA ASP A 264 -3.62 -14.70 -2.31
C ASP A 264 -2.22 -15.03 -2.85
N TYR A 265 -1.60 -16.05 -2.27
CA TYR A 265 -0.44 -16.72 -2.83
C TYR A 265 -0.87 -18.02 -3.51
N PRO A 266 -0.27 -18.44 -4.65
CA PRO A 266 -0.64 -19.71 -5.28
C PRO A 266 -0.44 -20.89 -4.31
N LYS A 267 -1.43 -21.78 -4.23
CA LYS A 267 -1.40 -22.95 -3.32
C LYS A 267 -0.26 -23.92 -3.63
N SER A 268 0.29 -23.85 -4.85
CA SER A 268 1.43 -24.64 -5.31
C SER A 268 2.80 -24.04 -4.96
N GLY A 269 2.86 -22.81 -4.42
CA GLY A 269 4.07 -22.17 -3.94
C GLY A 269 4.24 -22.26 -2.43
N HIS A 270 5.27 -21.61 -1.89
CA HIS A 270 5.74 -21.80 -0.51
C HIS A 270 5.76 -20.49 0.31
N PRO A 271 4.59 -19.88 0.59
CA PRO A 271 4.54 -18.55 1.21
C PRO A 271 5.21 -18.49 2.59
N LEU A 272 5.06 -19.51 3.45
CA LEU A 272 5.69 -19.50 4.78
C LEU A 272 7.22 -19.59 4.70
N GLU A 273 7.76 -20.22 3.65
CA GLU A 273 9.21 -20.27 3.38
C GLU A 273 9.71 -18.89 2.96
N ILE A 274 9.02 -18.25 2.01
CA ILE A 274 9.31 -16.88 1.60
C ILE A 274 9.25 -15.90 2.78
N MET A 275 8.24 -16.00 3.64
CA MET A 275 8.11 -15.14 4.83
C MET A 275 9.27 -15.34 5.81
N ALA A 276 9.70 -16.59 6.04
CA ALA A 276 10.83 -16.87 6.92
C ALA A 276 12.16 -16.35 6.33
N GLU A 277 12.40 -16.60 5.04
CA GLU A 277 13.55 -16.05 4.31
C GLU A 277 13.56 -14.52 4.35
N TYR A 278 12.40 -13.89 4.17
CA TYR A 278 12.24 -12.44 4.24
C TYR A 278 12.59 -11.88 5.60
N TYR A 279 11.99 -12.36 6.70
CA TYR A 279 12.31 -11.82 8.03
C TYR A 279 13.76 -12.10 8.47
N ASN A 280 14.36 -13.19 7.98
CA ASN A 280 15.78 -13.45 8.22
C ASN A 280 16.70 -12.51 7.42
N SER A 281 16.26 -12.01 6.26
CA SER A 281 17.00 -11.08 5.39
C SER A 281 16.75 -9.61 5.74
N VAL A 282 15.51 -9.27 6.10
CA VAL A 282 15.03 -7.93 6.43
C VAL A 282 14.25 -8.00 7.75
N PRO A 283 14.93 -8.01 8.91
CA PRO A 283 14.29 -8.21 10.22
C PRO A 283 13.29 -7.14 10.65
N ASP A 284 13.42 -5.93 10.09
CA ASP A 284 12.48 -4.81 10.30
C ASP A 284 11.43 -4.71 9.18
N GLY A 285 11.33 -5.72 8.31
CA GLY A 285 10.37 -5.78 7.22
C GLY A 285 8.96 -6.07 7.72
N VAL A 286 7.93 -5.64 6.99
CA VAL A 286 6.54 -6.01 7.28
C VAL A 286 5.88 -6.72 6.10
N ILE A 287 4.86 -7.54 6.40
CA ILE A 287 4.07 -8.30 5.42
C ILE A 287 2.58 -8.02 5.61
N ASP A 288 1.88 -7.77 4.51
CA ASP A 288 0.44 -7.55 4.48
C ASP A 288 -0.37 -8.86 4.67
N ASP A 289 -1.70 -8.80 4.64
CA ASP A 289 -2.56 -9.96 4.87
C ASP A 289 -3.11 -10.66 3.63
N ARG A 290 -2.62 -10.32 2.43
CA ARG A 290 -3.14 -10.88 1.18
C ARG A 290 -2.38 -12.09 0.67
N PHE A 291 -1.49 -12.71 1.46
CA PHE A 291 -0.80 -13.96 1.07
C PHE A 291 -1.70 -15.23 1.12
N GLY A 292 -2.95 -15.13 1.58
CA GLY A 292 -3.84 -16.29 1.69
C GLY A 292 -3.44 -17.28 2.81
N VAL A 293 -2.58 -16.85 3.74
CA VAL A 293 -2.16 -17.61 4.93
C VAL A 293 -2.57 -16.88 6.21
N LYS A 294 -2.47 -17.55 7.37
CA LYS A 294 -2.93 -16.98 8.65
C LYS A 294 -2.01 -15.91 9.23
N HIS A 295 -0.76 -15.84 8.80
CA HIS A 295 0.23 -14.89 9.32
C HIS A 295 0.22 -13.60 8.48
N SER A 296 0.22 -12.45 9.16
CA SER A 296 0.46 -11.11 8.58
C SER A 296 0.83 -10.13 9.71
N ASP A 297 1.52 -9.03 9.38
CA ASP A 297 1.87 -7.99 10.36
C ASP A 297 0.77 -6.91 10.48
N PHE A 298 0.02 -6.69 9.41
CA PHE A 298 -1.10 -5.74 9.36
C PHE A 298 -2.22 -6.25 8.47
N LYS A 299 -3.39 -5.60 8.56
CA LYS A 299 -4.57 -5.82 7.71
C LYS A 299 -4.68 -4.74 6.63
N SER A 300 -5.14 -5.08 5.44
CA SER A 300 -5.10 -4.20 4.26
C SER A 300 -6.45 -3.96 3.57
N PRO A 301 -7.46 -3.37 4.25
CA PRO A 301 -8.73 -3.04 3.61
C PRO A 301 -8.55 -1.99 2.49
N GLU A 302 -9.41 -2.06 1.49
CA GLU A 302 -9.31 -1.27 0.26
C GLU A 302 -10.55 -0.40 0.08
N TYR A 303 -10.36 0.91 -0.13
CA TYR A 303 -11.46 1.89 -0.20
C TYR A 303 -12.42 1.88 1.01
N GLU A 304 -11.97 1.40 2.17
CA GLU A 304 -12.79 1.21 3.37
C GLU A 304 -12.24 1.97 4.60
N THR A 305 -13.15 2.53 5.39
CA THR A 305 -12.81 3.07 6.72
C THR A 305 -13.42 2.21 7.82
N LEU A 306 -12.65 1.99 8.89
CA LEU A 306 -13.16 1.25 10.04
C LEU A 306 -14.10 2.11 10.87
N GLN A 307 -15.13 1.51 11.46
CA GLN A 307 -16.07 2.22 12.33
C GLN A 307 -15.55 2.42 13.76
N LYS A 308 -14.53 1.66 14.16
CA LYS A 308 -13.98 1.64 15.53
C LYS A 308 -12.45 1.55 15.47
N ILE A 309 -11.80 1.92 16.57
CA ILE A 309 -10.36 1.72 16.76
C ILE A 309 -10.07 0.22 16.64
N SER A 310 -9.15 -0.15 15.75
CA SER A 310 -8.69 -1.53 15.63
C SER A 310 -7.65 -1.86 16.72
N PRO A 311 -7.76 -3.01 17.39
CA PRO A 311 -6.74 -3.47 18.34
C PRO A 311 -5.44 -3.91 17.63
N THR A 312 -5.51 -4.26 16.35
CA THR A 312 -4.35 -4.64 15.53
C THR A 312 -4.05 -3.56 14.49
N LYS A 313 -2.81 -3.50 14.02
CA LYS A 313 -2.41 -2.57 12.97
C LYS A 313 -3.13 -2.91 11.67
N TRP A 314 -3.50 -1.87 10.93
CA TRP A 314 -4.07 -1.97 9.60
C TRP A 314 -3.59 -0.82 8.73
N GLU A 315 -3.77 -0.95 7.43
CA GLU A 315 -3.39 0.01 6.41
C GLU A 315 -4.49 0.07 5.37
N GLU A 316 -5.11 1.23 5.23
CA GLU A 316 -6.06 1.47 4.15
C GLU A 316 -5.29 1.74 2.87
N CYS A 317 -5.66 1.08 1.77
CA CYS A 317 -5.12 1.38 0.45
C CYS A 317 -6.22 1.86 -0.50
N ARG A 318 -5.93 2.92 -1.25
CA ARG A 318 -6.85 3.48 -2.26
C ARG A 318 -6.13 4.39 -3.24
N GLY A 319 -6.75 4.59 -4.40
CA GLY A 319 -6.45 5.69 -5.32
C GLY A 319 -6.80 7.07 -4.75
N LEU A 320 -6.11 8.08 -5.27
CA LEU A 320 -6.58 9.47 -5.23
C LEU A 320 -7.91 9.62 -6.01
N GLY A 321 -8.08 8.85 -7.07
CA GLY A 321 -9.32 8.71 -7.84
C GLY A 321 -10.06 7.41 -7.52
N ARG A 322 -10.79 6.92 -8.53
CA ARG A 322 -11.47 5.62 -8.55
C ARG A 322 -10.57 4.52 -9.11
N SER A 323 -9.44 4.87 -9.71
CA SER A 323 -8.45 3.92 -10.22
C SER A 323 -7.16 3.99 -9.39
N PHE A 324 -6.40 2.89 -9.36
CA PHE A 324 -5.00 2.91 -8.95
C PHE A 324 -4.11 3.30 -10.15
N GLY A 325 -4.22 2.56 -11.25
CA GLY A 325 -3.52 2.89 -12.49
C GLY A 325 -3.98 4.23 -13.06
N TYR A 326 -3.11 4.92 -13.81
CA TYR A 326 -3.47 6.17 -14.48
C TYR A 326 -4.74 6.01 -15.34
N ASN A 327 -5.77 6.80 -15.02
CA ASN A 327 -6.98 6.87 -15.82
C ASN A 327 -7.17 8.29 -16.38
N ARG A 328 -6.94 8.47 -17.68
CA ARG A 328 -7.11 9.76 -18.37
C ARG A 328 -8.55 10.27 -18.40
N ALA A 329 -9.52 9.41 -18.09
CA ALA A 329 -10.92 9.82 -17.98
C ALA A 329 -11.21 10.57 -16.67
N GLU A 330 -10.36 10.43 -15.65
CA GLU A 330 -10.55 11.07 -14.35
C GLU A 330 -10.08 12.54 -14.37
N GLY A 331 -10.86 13.40 -13.74
CA GLY A 331 -10.52 14.80 -13.52
C GLY A 331 -10.69 15.22 -12.06
N GLU A 332 -10.93 16.51 -11.87
CA GLU A 332 -11.11 17.12 -10.55
C GLU A 332 -12.31 16.51 -9.78
N ALA A 333 -13.36 16.09 -10.48
CA ALA A 333 -14.58 15.55 -9.88
C ALA A 333 -14.43 14.10 -9.38
N GLU A 334 -13.52 13.35 -9.99
CA GLU A 334 -13.24 11.95 -9.65
C GLU A 334 -12.11 11.82 -8.61
N THR A 335 -11.31 12.87 -8.43
CA THR A 335 -10.17 12.88 -7.50
C THR A 335 -10.57 13.49 -6.17
N ILE A 336 -10.32 12.76 -5.07
CA ILE A 336 -10.63 13.18 -3.69
C ILE A 336 -10.22 14.64 -3.43
N ALA A 337 -11.11 15.38 -2.75
CA ALA A 337 -10.86 16.77 -2.41
C ALA A 337 -9.73 16.88 -1.37
N PRO A 338 -8.93 17.97 -1.37
CA PRO A 338 -7.81 18.11 -0.45
C PRO A 338 -8.19 18.02 1.05
N ASP A 339 -9.32 18.59 1.45
CA ASP A 339 -9.81 18.54 2.82
C ASP A 339 -10.33 17.15 3.19
N GLU A 340 -11.06 16.50 2.30
CA GLU A 340 -11.50 15.10 2.46
C GLU A 340 -10.31 14.15 2.62
N LEU A 341 -9.24 14.34 1.86
CA LEU A 341 -8.01 13.54 1.99
C LEU A 341 -7.34 13.73 3.37
N ILE A 342 -7.31 14.97 3.87
CA ILE A 342 -6.78 15.25 5.22
C ILE A 342 -7.66 14.60 6.29
N TYR A 343 -8.99 14.71 6.17
CA TYR A 343 -9.92 14.05 7.09
C TYR A 343 -9.77 12.53 7.07
N LEU A 344 -9.59 11.95 5.89
CA LEU A 344 -9.36 10.52 5.72
C LEU A 344 -8.09 10.07 6.47
N LEU A 345 -6.97 10.77 6.28
CA LEU A 345 -5.72 10.46 6.99
C LEU A 345 -5.92 10.53 8.52
N VAL A 346 -6.54 11.60 9.02
CA VAL A 346 -6.79 11.77 10.46
C VAL A 346 -7.68 10.65 10.99
N ASP A 347 -8.75 10.30 10.28
CA ASP A 347 -9.68 9.25 10.67
C ASP A 347 -8.98 7.89 10.78
N ILE A 348 -8.21 7.51 9.75
CA ILE A 348 -7.42 6.28 9.71
C ILE A 348 -6.43 6.22 10.88
N VAL A 349 -5.63 7.28 11.06
CA VAL A 349 -4.60 7.35 12.11
C VAL A 349 -5.24 7.25 13.51
N SER A 350 -6.38 7.90 13.72
CA SER A 350 -7.12 7.84 14.99
C SER A 350 -7.60 6.43 15.35
N LYS A 351 -7.72 5.55 14.35
CA LYS A 351 -8.23 4.17 14.46
C LYS A 351 -7.16 3.10 14.36
N ASN A 352 -5.90 3.47 14.61
CA ASN A 352 -4.70 2.61 14.57
C ASN A 352 -4.19 2.28 13.15
N GLY A 353 -4.67 2.97 12.13
CA GLY A 353 -4.32 2.70 10.74
C GLY A 353 -3.08 3.44 10.25
N ASN A 354 -2.57 2.99 9.10
CA ASN A 354 -1.80 3.80 8.16
C ASN A 354 -2.65 4.04 6.89
N LEU A 355 -2.39 5.12 6.17
CA LEU A 355 -2.92 5.38 4.83
C LEU A 355 -1.82 5.09 3.80
N LEU A 356 -2.07 4.15 2.90
CA LEU A 356 -1.25 3.91 1.71
C LEU A 356 -1.97 4.51 0.50
N LEU A 357 -1.64 5.77 0.22
CA LEU A 357 -2.30 6.57 -0.80
C LEU A 357 -1.65 6.32 -2.17
N ASP A 358 -2.43 5.82 -3.12
CA ASP A 358 -1.95 5.53 -4.45
C ASP A 358 -1.89 6.75 -5.37
N VAL A 359 -0.81 6.81 -6.16
CA VAL A 359 -0.68 7.66 -7.34
C VAL A 359 -0.62 6.76 -8.58
N GLY A 360 -1.28 7.21 -9.64
CA GLY A 360 -1.30 6.55 -10.94
C GLY A 360 -0.57 7.40 -11.99
N PRO A 361 0.74 7.17 -12.23
CA PRO A 361 1.52 7.95 -13.19
C PRO A 361 1.22 7.56 -14.64
N GLU A 362 1.37 8.52 -15.54
CA GLU A 362 1.38 8.30 -16.99
C GLU A 362 2.57 7.40 -17.39
N ALA A 363 2.55 6.86 -18.61
CA ALA A 363 3.61 5.96 -19.09
C ALA A 363 5.03 6.57 -19.06
N ASP A 364 5.15 7.89 -19.12
CA ASP A 364 6.45 8.59 -19.02
C ASP A 364 6.89 8.91 -17.58
N GLY A 365 6.09 8.50 -16.60
CA GLY A 365 6.30 8.72 -15.19
C GLY A 365 5.80 10.08 -14.68
N THR A 366 5.11 10.87 -15.52
CA THR A 366 4.44 12.09 -15.07
C THR A 366 3.30 11.75 -14.13
N ILE A 367 3.29 12.36 -12.93
CA ILE A 367 2.14 12.29 -12.02
C ILE A 367 1.12 13.34 -12.47
N PRO A 368 -0.15 12.97 -12.73
CA PRO A 368 -1.17 13.90 -13.20
C PRO A 368 -1.29 15.15 -12.31
N ALA A 369 -1.48 16.32 -12.94
CA ALA A 369 -1.53 17.59 -12.21
C ALA A 369 -2.63 17.64 -11.13
N VAL A 370 -3.74 16.95 -11.37
CA VAL A 370 -4.84 16.80 -10.40
C VAL A 370 -4.34 16.09 -9.14
N GLN A 371 -3.63 14.96 -9.27
CA GLN A 371 -3.05 14.20 -8.16
C GLN A 371 -1.94 14.98 -7.46
N MET A 372 -1.07 15.66 -8.21
CA MET A 372 0.00 16.50 -7.66
C MET A 372 -0.51 17.56 -6.70
N LYS A 373 -1.63 18.23 -7.03
CA LYS A 373 -2.25 19.22 -6.14
C LYS A 373 -2.69 18.62 -4.80
N ARG A 374 -3.14 17.36 -4.77
CA ARG A 374 -3.56 16.68 -3.53
C ARG A 374 -2.35 16.33 -2.68
N LEU A 375 -1.29 15.80 -3.29
CA LEU A 375 -0.02 15.53 -2.60
C LEU A 375 0.57 16.81 -1.99
N GLN A 376 0.55 17.91 -2.74
CA GLN A 376 1.04 19.21 -2.25
C GLN A 376 0.19 19.76 -1.09
N ALA A 377 -1.14 19.65 -1.18
CA ALA A 377 -2.03 20.07 -0.10
C ALA A 377 -1.82 19.25 1.17
N LEU A 378 -1.73 17.92 1.03
CA LEU A 378 -1.47 16.99 2.13
C LEU A 378 -0.12 17.29 2.79
N GLY A 379 0.94 17.44 1.98
CA GLY A 379 2.28 17.79 2.45
C GLY A 379 2.32 19.14 3.19
N THR A 380 1.66 20.16 2.65
CA THR A 380 1.55 21.48 3.29
C THR A 380 0.89 21.39 4.66
N TRP A 381 -0.18 20.61 4.77
CA TRP A 381 -0.88 20.42 6.03
C TRP A 381 -0.04 19.62 7.04
N LEU A 382 0.66 18.56 6.59
CA LEU A 382 1.52 17.73 7.43
C LEU A 382 2.80 18.43 7.91
N GLN A 383 3.30 19.43 7.17
CA GLN A 383 4.40 20.28 7.66
C GLN A 383 4.02 21.04 8.93
N GLN A 384 2.75 21.45 9.05
CA GLN A 384 2.26 22.19 10.21
C GLN A 384 1.72 21.27 11.32
N ASN A 385 1.08 20.16 10.93
CA ASN A 385 0.31 19.32 11.85
C ASN A 385 0.90 17.91 12.05
N GLY A 386 2.07 17.63 11.48
CA GLY A 386 2.66 16.28 11.46
C GLY A 386 2.95 15.71 12.85
N GLU A 387 3.21 16.54 13.86
CA GLU A 387 3.38 16.09 15.26
C GLU A 387 2.13 15.42 15.83
N ALA A 388 0.94 15.82 15.36
CA ALA A 388 -0.33 15.21 15.72
C ALA A 388 -0.65 13.92 14.93
N ILE A 389 0.24 13.51 14.02
CA ILE A 389 0.08 12.34 13.15
C ILE A 389 1.20 11.32 13.42
N TYR A 390 2.44 11.67 13.11
CA TYR A 390 3.57 10.75 13.16
C TYR A 390 3.91 10.34 14.58
N GLY A 391 4.18 9.04 14.80
CA GLY A 391 4.50 8.49 16.13
C GLY A 391 3.34 8.53 17.14
N THR A 392 2.14 8.94 16.75
CA THR A 392 0.98 8.96 17.65
C THR A 392 0.33 7.57 17.79
N HIS A 393 -0.49 7.38 18.82
CA HIS A 393 -1.27 6.15 18.99
C HIS A 393 -2.73 6.51 19.33
N PRO A 394 -3.70 5.63 19.01
CA PRO A 394 -5.09 5.84 19.38
C PRO A 394 -5.26 6.09 20.87
N TRP A 395 -6.12 7.04 21.20
CA TRP A 395 -6.41 7.34 22.59
C TRP A 395 -7.39 6.32 23.18
N PHE A 396 -7.01 5.70 24.30
CA PHE A 396 -7.93 4.91 25.11
C PHE A 396 -8.36 5.71 26.33
N MET A 397 -9.62 6.17 26.36
CA MET A 397 -10.23 6.59 27.61
C MET A 397 -10.38 5.37 28.52
N ARG A 398 -9.43 5.18 29.44
CA ARG A 398 -9.73 4.43 30.66
C ARG A 398 -10.86 5.19 31.34
N ARG A 399 -12.05 4.59 31.45
CA ARG A 399 -13.07 5.10 32.38
C ARG A 399 -12.38 5.22 33.72
N SER A 400 -12.15 6.46 34.17
CA SER A 400 -11.65 6.67 35.52
C SER A 400 -12.62 5.94 36.44
N CYS A 401 -12.08 5.03 37.25
CA CYS A 401 -12.82 4.50 38.37
C CYS A 401 -13.15 5.72 39.23
N VAL A 402 -14.37 6.25 39.10
CA VAL A 402 -14.92 7.15 40.09
C VAL A 402 -14.99 6.29 41.35
N SER A 403 -13.93 6.38 42.16
CA SER A 403 -13.92 5.71 43.45
C SER A 403 -15.19 6.15 44.16
N ARG A 404 -15.98 5.19 44.64
CA ARG A 404 -17.15 5.42 45.49
C ARG A 404 -16.70 5.99 46.85
N ARG A 405 -16.17 7.21 46.85
CA ARG A 405 -15.83 7.99 48.04
C ARG A 405 -16.43 9.40 48.00
N LEU A 406 -17.49 9.59 47.22
CA LEU A 406 -18.31 10.82 47.23
C LEU A 406 -19.82 10.57 47.41
N GLN A 407 -20.20 9.40 47.96
CA GLN A 407 -21.56 9.17 48.47
C GLN A 407 -21.66 9.15 50.01
N GLN A 408 -20.54 9.32 50.74
CA GLN A 408 -20.52 9.26 52.21
C GLN A 408 -20.24 10.61 52.90
N LEU A 409 -20.44 11.73 52.19
CA LEU A 409 -20.38 13.08 52.76
C LEU A 409 -21.71 13.86 52.67
N ARG A 410 -22.82 13.19 52.32
CA ARG A 410 -24.17 13.79 52.31
C ARG A 410 -25.13 13.24 53.38
N SER A 411 -24.66 12.43 54.33
CA SER A 411 -25.51 11.89 55.42
C SER A 411 -25.23 12.45 56.83
N ASN A 412 -24.33 13.44 56.99
CA ASN A 412 -24.00 14.00 58.32
C ASN A 412 -24.30 15.51 58.46
N ARG A 413 -25.27 16.04 57.70
CA ARG A 413 -25.88 17.35 57.99
C ARG A 413 -27.40 17.23 58.13
N SER A 414 -27.80 16.51 59.16
CA SER A 414 -29.14 16.58 59.73
C SER A 414 -29.06 16.13 61.18
N ARG A 415 -28.55 17.03 62.03
CA ARG A 415 -28.90 17.17 63.44
C ARG A 415 -28.85 18.66 63.77
#